data_AF-A0A7Y5EGP2-F1
#
_entry.id   AF-A0A7Y5EGP2-F1
#
_cell.length_a   1.000
_cell.length_b   1.000
_cell.length_c   1.000
_cell.angle_alpha   90.00
_cell.angle_beta   90.00
_cell.angle_gamma   90.00
#
_symmetry.space_group_name_H-M   'P 1'
#
loop_
_entity.id
_entity.type
_entity.pdbx_description
1 polymer ?
#
loop_
_entity_poly.entity_id
_entity_poly.type
_entity_poly.pdbx_seq_one_letter_code
_entity_poly.pdbx_strand_id
1 'polypeptide(L)'
;TVDFKEVRYDEGDHFGCPVMNFSDADVPYTRAIEFKNFNPERRERQNPDKTVVWEEYSRFAERGDEPYYPINTDADKALYARYEAKAAAEPKTVFGGRLGTYKYYDMHQVIDTALTAYEEQVAPLLKK
;
A
#
# COMPACT_ATOMS: atom_id res chain seq x y z
N THR A 1 2.09 -10.09 -0.46
CA THR A 1 2.72 -9.03 0.33
C THR A 1 3.88 -8.46 -0.46
N VAL A 2 4.52 -7.44 0.07
CA VAL A 2 5.74 -6.86 -0.47
C VAL A 2 6.78 -6.85 0.66
N ASP A 3 7.92 -7.47 0.41
CA ASP A 3 9.07 -7.41 1.31
C ASP A 3 10.06 -6.36 0.81
N PHE A 4 10.78 -5.73 1.74
CA PHE A 4 11.79 -4.74 1.41
C PHE A 4 13.15 -5.15 1.96
N LYS A 5 14.17 -5.06 1.12
CA LYS A 5 15.57 -5.24 1.52
C LYS A 5 16.28 -3.91 1.40
N GLU A 6 16.80 -3.44 2.53
CA GLU A 6 17.63 -2.24 2.56
C GLU A 6 19.04 -2.54 2.04
N VAL A 7 19.53 -1.68 1.15
CA VAL A 7 20.90 -1.65 0.66
C VAL A 7 21.45 -0.24 0.87
N ARG A 8 22.65 -0.16 1.44
CA ARG A 8 23.34 1.10 1.71
C ARG A 8 24.55 1.21 0.80
N TYR A 9 24.71 2.36 0.17
CA TYR A 9 25.85 2.64 -0.71
C TYR A 9 26.68 3.79 -0.11
N ASP A 10 27.99 3.66 -0.22
CA ASP A 10 28.96 4.73 0.07
C ASP A 10 29.16 5.63 -1.16
N GLU A 11 28.03 6.04 -1.75
CA GLU A 11 27.94 7.06 -2.78
C GLU A 11 26.66 7.88 -2.59
N GLY A 12 26.65 9.10 -3.11
CA GLY A 12 25.57 10.06 -2.86
C GLY A 12 24.27 9.84 -3.63
N ASP A 13 24.31 9.05 -4.70
CA ASP A 13 23.23 8.88 -5.68
C ASP A 13 23.47 7.61 -6.49
N HIS A 14 22.67 6.57 -6.27
CA HIS A 14 22.89 5.26 -6.89
C HIS A 14 22.13 5.10 -8.21
N PHE A 15 20.86 5.52 -8.24
CA PHE A 15 20.02 5.42 -9.44
C PHE A 15 19.71 6.78 -10.09
N GLY A 16 19.96 7.90 -9.41
CA GLY A 16 19.65 9.23 -9.97
C GLY A 16 18.15 9.54 -10.08
N CYS A 17 17.29 8.69 -9.53
CA CYS A 17 15.83 8.83 -9.58
C CYS A 17 15.16 8.23 -8.33
N PRO A 18 13.90 8.57 -8.00
CA PRO A 18 13.24 8.06 -6.80
C PRO A 18 12.88 6.57 -6.89
N VAL A 19 12.51 6.10 -8.08
CA VAL A 19 12.05 4.72 -8.32
C VAL A 19 12.60 4.24 -9.66
N MET A 20 13.35 3.15 -9.65
CA MET A 20 13.83 2.44 -10.83
C MET A 20 13.12 1.09 -10.92
N ASN A 21 12.38 0.83 -12.00
CA ASN A 21 11.72 -0.45 -12.23
C ASN A 21 12.67 -1.43 -12.93
N PHE A 22 12.58 -2.72 -12.57
CA PHE A 22 13.35 -3.79 -13.19
C PHE A 22 12.37 -4.77 -13.83
N SER A 23 12.31 -4.75 -15.16
CA SER A 23 11.34 -5.53 -15.93
C SER A 23 11.91 -6.88 -16.40
N ASP A 24 13.22 -7.09 -16.24
CA ASP A 24 13.89 -8.32 -16.65
C ASP A 24 13.56 -9.45 -15.67
N ALA A 25 13.17 -10.61 -16.20
CA ALA A 25 12.64 -11.71 -15.40
C ALA A 25 13.71 -12.42 -14.52
N ASP A 26 14.98 -12.21 -14.81
CA ASP A 26 16.11 -12.72 -14.03
C ASP A 26 16.50 -11.79 -12.86
N VAL A 27 15.92 -10.59 -12.79
CA VAL A 27 16.06 -9.69 -11.64
C VAL A 27 15.03 -10.09 -10.56
N PRO A 28 15.45 -10.37 -9.32
CA PRO A 28 14.55 -10.95 -8.32
C PRO A 28 13.62 -9.95 -7.63
N TYR A 29 13.83 -8.64 -7.78
CA TYR A 29 13.01 -7.58 -7.21
C TYR A 29 12.33 -6.76 -8.32
N THR A 30 11.15 -6.22 -8.04
CA THR A 30 10.31 -5.51 -9.03
C THR A 30 10.78 -4.10 -9.31
N ARG A 31 11.28 -3.42 -8.27
CA ARG A 31 11.82 -2.05 -8.35
C ARG A 31 12.78 -1.79 -7.20
N ALA A 32 13.58 -0.74 -7.38
CA ALA A 32 14.41 -0.18 -6.33
C ALA A 32 14.00 1.27 -6.05
N ILE A 33 13.97 1.63 -4.77
CA ILE A 33 13.46 2.91 -4.28
C ILE A 33 14.60 3.66 -3.60
N GLU A 34 15.00 4.81 -4.16
CA GLU A 34 16.03 5.67 -3.59
C GLU A 34 15.39 6.91 -2.95
N PHE A 35 15.19 6.85 -1.63
CA PHE A 35 14.33 7.80 -0.92
C PHE A 35 14.79 9.26 -1.00
N LYS A 36 16.11 9.46 -1.11
CA LYS A 36 16.74 10.78 -1.20
C LYS A 36 16.15 11.61 -2.35
N ASN A 37 15.77 10.94 -3.44
CA ASN A 37 15.30 11.57 -4.67
C ASN A 37 13.80 11.94 -4.62
N PHE A 38 13.01 11.50 -3.63
CA PHE A 38 11.62 11.98 -3.46
C PHE A 38 11.52 13.42 -2.96
N ASN A 39 12.54 13.89 -2.26
CA ASN A 39 12.54 15.21 -1.62
C ASN A 39 13.77 16.03 -2.07
N PRO A 40 13.87 16.35 -3.38
CA PRO A 40 15.03 17.06 -3.91
C PRO A 40 15.23 18.44 -3.26
N GLU A 41 14.18 19.05 -2.72
CA GLU A 41 14.23 20.31 -1.96
C GLU A 41 15.04 20.21 -0.65
N ARG A 42 15.42 18.99 -0.23
CA ARG A 42 16.21 18.73 0.98
C ARG A 42 17.66 18.39 0.67
N ARG A 43 18.13 18.51 -0.58
CA ARG A 43 19.48 18.06 -1.01
C ARG A 43 20.61 18.56 -0.10
N GLU A 44 20.58 19.82 0.31
CA GLU A 44 21.59 20.42 1.21
C GLU A 44 21.62 19.82 2.62
N ARG A 45 20.51 19.24 3.07
CA ARG A 45 20.36 18.59 4.39
C ARG A 45 20.55 17.08 4.35
N GLN A 46 20.66 16.50 3.16
CA GLN A 46 20.88 15.07 2.97
C GLN A 46 22.38 14.76 3.00
N ASN A 47 22.75 13.51 3.32
CA ASN A 47 24.14 13.08 3.27
C ASN A 47 24.63 13.13 1.80
N PRO A 48 25.69 13.88 1.46
CA PRO A 48 26.17 13.99 0.08
C PRO A 48 26.92 12.73 -0.40
N ASP A 49 27.43 11.91 0.51
CA ASP A 49 28.35 10.80 0.22
C ASP A 49 27.72 9.42 0.43
N LYS A 50 26.46 9.36 0.88
CA LYS A 50 25.75 8.11 1.16
C LYS A 50 24.30 8.17 0.71
N THR A 51 23.78 7.01 0.30
CA THR A 51 22.37 6.83 -0.05
C THR A 51 21.83 5.49 0.49
N VAL A 52 20.51 5.42 0.63
CA VAL A 52 19.79 4.21 1.06
C VAL A 52 18.78 3.86 -0.01
N VAL A 53 18.89 2.64 -0.49
CA VAL A 53 18.03 2.06 -1.53
C VAL A 53 17.26 0.90 -0.92
N TRP A 54 15.98 0.80 -1.23
CA TRP A 54 15.15 -0.36 -0.87
C TRP A 54 14.79 -1.14 -2.13
N GLU A 55 15.17 -2.41 -2.17
CA GLU A 55 14.75 -3.38 -3.18
C GLU A 55 13.38 -3.96 -2.77
N GLU A 56 12.41 -3.95 -3.69
CA GLU A 56 11.03 -4.40 -3.46
C GLU A 56 10.80 -5.82 -4.02
N TYR A 57 10.39 -6.76 -3.17
CA TYR A 57 10.13 -8.15 -3.55
C TYR A 57 8.65 -8.50 -3.39
N SER A 58 8.00 -8.95 -4.46
CA SER A 58 6.60 -9.36 -4.45
C SER A 58 6.46 -10.87 -4.21
N ARG A 59 5.57 -11.26 -3.31
CA ARG A 59 5.19 -12.67 -3.08
C ARG A 59 3.75 -12.79 -2.57
N PHE A 60 3.23 -14.01 -2.50
CA PHE A 60 1.93 -14.27 -1.88
C PHE A 60 1.96 -13.90 -0.38
N ALA A 61 0.87 -13.31 0.13
CA ALA A 61 0.75 -12.99 1.55
C ALA A 61 0.22 -14.20 2.33
N GLU A 62 0.92 -14.60 3.38
CA GLU A 62 0.49 -15.61 4.33
C GLU A 62 -0.11 -14.96 5.58
N ARG A 63 -0.64 -15.79 6.48
CA ARG A 63 -1.14 -15.30 7.76
C ARG A 63 0.02 -14.71 8.57
N GLY A 64 -0.11 -13.44 8.94
CA GLY A 64 0.91 -12.70 9.70
C GLY A 64 1.68 -11.70 8.84
N ASP A 65 1.60 -11.82 7.51
CA ASP A 65 2.10 -10.80 6.61
C ASP A 65 1.17 -9.59 6.53
N GLU A 66 1.72 -8.43 6.20
CA GLU A 66 0.93 -7.27 5.80
C GLU A 66 0.31 -7.53 4.42
N PRO A 67 -1.03 -7.58 4.28
CA PRO A 67 -1.64 -7.71 2.96
C PRO A 67 -1.51 -6.38 2.22
N TYR A 68 -0.87 -6.33 1.05
CA TYR A 68 -0.72 -5.09 0.26
C TYR A 68 -1.79 -4.95 -0.82
N TYR A 69 -1.86 -5.92 -1.74
CA TYR A 69 -2.74 -5.89 -2.92
C TYR A 69 -3.74 -7.06 -2.90
N PRO A 70 -5.05 -6.82 -3.12
CA PRO A 70 -6.00 -7.90 -3.31
C PRO A 70 -5.74 -8.61 -4.66
N ILE A 71 -5.82 -9.94 -4.66
CA ILE A 71 -5.56 -10.75 -5.87
C ILE A 71 -6.79 -10.81 -6.77
N ASN A 72 -8.00 -10.79 -6.19
CA ASN A 72 -9.27 -10.71 -6.91
C ASN A 72 -9.52 -11.87 -7.90
N THR A 73 -9.14 -13.10 -7.53
CA THR A 73 -9.59 -14.29 -8.25
C THR A 73 -11.10 -14.48 -8.11
N ASP A 74 -11.72 -15.32 -8.94
CA ASP A 74 -13.16 -15.59 -8.82
C ASP A 74 -13.52 -16.30 -7.49
N ALA A 75 -12.60 -17.12 -6.97
CA ALA A 75 -12.73 -17.69 -5.63
C ALA A 75 -12.68 -16.61 -4.54
N ASP A 76 -11.80 -15.62 -4.67
CA ASP A 76 -11.72 -14.49 -3.73
C ASP A 76 -13.00 -13.65 -3.75
N LYS A 77 -13.54 -13.35 -4.94
CA LYS A 77 -14.80 -12.60 -5.09
C LYS A 77 -15.97 -13.34 -4.45
N ALA A 78 -16.08 -14.65 -4.69
CA ALA A 78 -17.12 -15.48 -4.10
C ALA A 78 -17.01 -15.53 -2.57
N LEU A 79 -15.78 -15.58 -2.03
CA LEU A 79 -15.54 -15.52 -0.59
C LEU A 79 -15.88 -14.14 -0.03
N TYR A 80 -15.47 -13.06 -0.70
CA TYR A 80 -15.76 -11.68 -0.29
C TYR A 80 -17.26 -11.41 -0.23
N ALA A 81 -18.05 -11.87 -1.21
CA ALA A 81 -19.51 -11.72 -1.20
C ALA A 81 -20.16 -12.35 0.05
N ARG A 82 -19.61 -13.47 0.55
CA ARG A 82 -20.07 -14.08 1.80
C ARG A 82 -19.72 -13.25 3.03
N TYR A 83 -18.58 -12.54 3.01
CA TYR A 83 -18.20 -11.62 4.08
C TYR A 83 -18.99 -10.32 4.03
N GLU A 84 -19.29 -9.81 2.85
CA GLU A 84 -20.15 -8.65 2.65
C GLU A 84 -21.56 -8.89 3.22
N ALA A 85 -22.14 -10.07 2.95
CA ALA A 85 -23.42 -10.48 3.56
C ALA A 85 -23.37 -10.54 5.10
N LYS A 86 -22.23 -10.94 5.68
CA LYS A 86 -22.03 -10.92 7.14
C LYS A 86 -21.86 -9.50 7.69
N ALA A 87 -21.09 -8.67 7.00
CA ALA A 87 -20.89 -7.27 7.37
C ALA A 87 -22.22 -6.50 7.38
N ALA A 88 -23.09 -6.74 6.40
CA ALA A 88 -24.43 -6.15 6.33
C ALA A 88 -25.35 -6.55 7.51
N ALA A 89 -25.06 -7.65 8.20
CA ALA A 89 -25.81 -8.09 9.37
C ALA A 89 -25.37 -7.42 10.69
N GLU A 90 -24.34 -6.55 10.67
CA GLU A 90 -23.78 -5.89 11.85
C GLU A 90 -24.25 -4.41 11.95
N PRO A 91 -25.37 -4.10 12.63
CA PRO A 91 -26.10 -2.83 12.46
C PRO A 91 -25.39 -1.58 13.02
N LYS A 92 -24.30 -1.75 13.75
CA LYS A 92 -23.54 -0.64 14.38
C LYS A 92 -22.07 -0.68 14.01
N THR A 93 -21.73 -1.32 12.90
CA THR A 93 -20.35 -1.45 12.43
C THR A 93 -20.28 -1.05 10.97
N VAL A 94 -19.39 -0.11 10.67
CA VAL A 94 -19.13 0.37 9.30
C VAL A 94 -17.79 -0.21 8.86
N PHE A 95 -17.80 -1.07 7.85
CA PHE A 95 -16.59 -1.66 7.26
C PHE A 95 -16.12 -0.79 6.10
N GLY A 96 -14.89 -0.28 6.18
CA GLY A 96 -14.34 0.66 5.21
C GLY A 96 -12.85 0.48 4.97
N GLY A 97 -12.33 1.26 4.02
CA GLY A 97 -10.93 1.24 3.62
C GLY A 97 -10.49 -0.06 2.95
N ARG A 98 -9.20 -0.12 2.61
CA ARG A 98 -8.59 -1.19 1.79
C ARG A 98 -8.86 -2.60 2.32
N LEU A 99 -8.71 -2.79 3.62
CA LEU A 99 -8.86 -4.09 4.28
C LEU A 99 -10.32 -4.46 4.55
N GLY A 100 -11.15 -3.48 4.93
CA GLY A 100 -12.56 -3.70 5.23
C GLY A 100 -13.41 -4.01 4.00
N THR A 101 -12.98 -3.58 2.81
CA THR A 101 -13.74 -3.74 1.56
C THR A 101 -13.02 -4.58 0.50
N TYR A 102 -11.87 -5.18 0.83
CA TYR A 102 -11.05 -6.00 -0.08
C TYR A 102 -10.79 -5.32 -1.44
N LYS A 103 -10.45 -4.03 -1.41
CA LYS A 103 -10.21 -3.22 -2.61
C LYS A 103 -8.92 -2.44 -2.48
N TYR A 104 -8.18 -2.29 -3.58
CA TYR A 104 -7.08 -1.34 -3.64
C TYR A 104 -7.64 0.08 -3.76
N TYR A 105 -7.09 1.00 -2.97
CA TYR A 105 -7.40 2.43 -3.04
C TYR A 105 -6.10 3.22 -3.06
N ASP A 106 -6.04 4.22 -3.92
CA ASP A 106 -5.08 5.31 -3.74
C ASP A 106 -5.49 6.20 -2.56
N MET A 107 -4.54 6.98 -2.04
CA MET A 107 -4.75 7.81 -0.84
C MET A 107 -5.98 8.73 -0.94
N HIS A 108 -6.17 9.39 -2.09
CA HIS A 108 -7.29 10.30 -2.29
C HIS A 108 -8.64 9.56 -2.37
N GLN A 109 -8.66 8.36 -2.95
CA GLN A 109 -9.87 7.54 -3.02
C GLN A 109 -10.29 7.05 -1.62
N VAL A 110 -9.33 6.63 -0.79
CA VAL A 110 -9.68 6.20 0.58
C VAL A 110 -10.17 7.37 1.43
N ILE A 111 -9.59 8.58 1.26
CA ILE A 111 -10.09 9.79 1.92
C ILE A 111 -11.54 10.08 1.50
N ASP A 112 -11.81 10.08 0.20
CA ASP A 112 -13.15 10.30 -0.34
C ASP A 112 -14.15 9.28 0.22
N THR A 113 -13.82 7.98 0.14
CA THR A 113 -14.70 6.92 0.67
C THR A 113 -14.95 7.05 2.17
N ALA A 114 -13.98 7.54 2.94
CA ALA A 114 -14.13 7.75 4.37
C ALA A 114 -15.06 8.94 4.69
N LEU A 115 -14.95 10.03 3.93
CA LEU A 115 -15.85 11.17 4.06
C LEU A 115 -17.29 10.79 3.69
N THR A 116 -17.48 10.08 2.56
CA THR A 116 -18.80 9.57 2.18
C THR A 116 -19.37 8.61 3.23
N ALA A 117 -18.58 7.64 3.71
CA ALA A 117 -19.03 6.72 4.75
C ALA A 117 -19.39 7.44 6.05
N TYR A 118 -18.68 8.52 6.39
CA TYR A 118 -19.04 9.34 7.54
C TYR A 118 -20.42 9.98 7.37
N GLU A 119 -20.67 10.64 6.24
CA GLU A 119 -21.93 11.35 6.00
C GLU A 119 -23.13 10.40 5.89
N GLU A 120 -22.97 9.29 5.18
CA GLU A 120 -24.08 8.38 4.83
C GLU A 120 -24.34 7.31 5.89
N GLN A 121 -23.32 6.87 6.63
CA GLN A 121 -23.43 5.71 7.52
C GLN A 121 -23.12 6.07 8.97
N VAL A 122 -22.00 6.76 9.24
CA VAL A 122 -21.58 7.03 10.63
C VAL A 122 -22.44 8.12 11.27
N ALA A 123 -22.58 9.30 10.63
CA ALA A 123 -23.30 10.43 11.19
C ALA A 123 -24.77 10.12 11.52
N PRO A 124 -25.53 9.34 10.70
CA PRO A 124 -26.86 8.88 11.08
C PRO A 124 -26.88 7.99 12.32
N LEU A 125 -25.90 7.09 12.49
CA LEU A 125 -25.80 6.22 13.67
C LEU A 125 -25.51 6.97 14.97
N LEU A 126 -24.95 8.18 14.88
CA LEU A 126 -24.64 9.03 16.03
C LEU A 126 -25.81 9.93 16.47
N LYS A 127 -26.81 10.14 15.60
CA LYS A 127 -27.99 10.93 15.94
C LYS A 127 -28.93 10.09 16.82
N LYS A 128 -29.14 10.56 18.06
CA LYS A 128 -30.05 9.96 19.03
C LYS A 128 -31.52 10.17 18.65
#